data_AF-A0A1X9MB09-F1
#
_entry.id   AF-A0A1X9MB09-F1
#
_cell.length_a   1.000
_cell.length_b   1.000
_cell.length_c   1.000
_cell.angle_alpha   90.00
_cell.angle_beta   90.00
_cell.angle_gamma   90.00
#
_symmetry.space_group_name_H-M   'P 1'
#
loop_
_entity.id
_entity.type
_entity.pdbx_description
1 polymer ?
#
loop_
_entity_poly.entity_id
_entity_poly.type
_entity_poly.pdbx_seq_one_letter_code
_entity_poly.pdbx_strand_id
1 'polypeptide(L)'
;MNQKNRSFLLLGVVSLLFIFTLTFFSQVNSPDSTPVLADQESQENDSNNNEAHTASNGDSLVNNQITNEISASGGEIHNNIDNSIKADEAEVDNTIDNKIVSGENNIVDNNVTNQIDVNIGVNVTNSITNDITAHKTDKESETENDENNDESENGENGNGSDDGNGEDTPDTVWGVDSASLTTEEMLACVRDNFGDPQVWGRYLGTNEGVSYGLTEEEIELLQSNDIQILVIWNHFTDGTGYENGQNEATEAVETARDLGIPEGVALFANVEPIYPIDSSFIQGWHDVVSESEYSSGIYGIFDPSEELYVAFEAAAEENSSILDEMYIWTAAPNEGITTEDNAPDYNPEYPDGGLIGGWQYGIDAETCNIDTNIFDGNVLEVLW
;
A
#
# COMPACT_ATOMS: atom_id res chain seq x y z
N MET A 1 22.25 57.52 -43.49
CA MET A 1 20.92 57.43 -42.87
C MET A 1 19.99 56.81 -43.91
N ASN A 2 20.14 55.54 -44.27
CA ASN A 2 20.02 54.32 -43.46
C ASN A 2 18.59 54.22 -42.89
N GLN A 3 17.66 53.50 -43.51
CA GLN A 3 17.58 52.04 -43.80
C GLN A 3 16.81 51.31 -42.70
N LYS A 4 15.62 50.82 -43.05
CA LYS A 4 14.92 49.72 -42.34
C LYS A 4 14.61 48.61 -43.35
N ASN A 5 15.38 47.52 -43.26
CA ASN A 5 15.02 46.21 -43.83
C ASN A 5 13.85 45.65 -42.98
N ARG A 6 12.89 44.83 -43.43
CA ARG A 6 12.88 43.63 -44.31
C ARG A 6 13.57 42.39 -43.73
N SER A 7 12.79 41.61 -42.96
CA SER A 7 12.82 40.15 -42.64
C SER A 7 11.64 39.89 -41.68
N PHE A 8 10.93 38.75 -41.57
CA PHE A 8 10.85 37.48 -42.32
C PHE A 8 9.39 37.34 -42.87
N LEU A 9 8.96 36.41 -43.74
CA LEU A 9 9.59 35.30 -44.48
C LEU A 9 9.81 33.93 -43.78
N LEU A 10 8.74 33.24 -43.35
CA LEU A 10 8.40 31.84 -43.74
C LEU A 10 7.06 31.38 -43.10
N LEU A 11 6.08 30.97 -43.91
CA LEU A 11 4.95 30.14 -43.46
C LEU A 11 5.23 28.69 -43.89
N GLY A 12 5.55 27.82 -42.94
CA GLY A 12 5.74 26.39 -43.19
C GLY A 12 4.40 25.67 -43.16
N VAL A 13 3.92 25.22 -44.32
CA VAL A 13 2.80 24.27 -44.40
C VAL A 13 3.34 22.87 -44.12
N VAL A 14 2.91 22.26 -43.02
CA VAL A 14 2.93 20.80 -42.87
C VAL A 14 1.48 20.35 -42.71
N SER A 15 1.10 19.37 -43.51
CA SER A 15 -0.24 18.81 -43.60
C SER A 15 -0.11 17.31 -43.86
N LEU A 16 -1.22 16.60 -43.66
CA LEU A 16 -1.48 15.19 -43.93
C LEU A 16 -1.14 14.15 -42.84
N LEU A 17 -2.24 13.48 -42.46
CA LEU A 17 -2.40 12.03 -42.31
C LEU A 17 -1.82 11.32 -41.08
N PHE A 18 -2.74 10.90 -40.21
CA PHE A 18 -2.96 9.46 -40.00
C PHE A 18 -4.44 9.11 -40.23
N ILE A 19 -4.68 7.98 -40.88
CA ILE A 19 -6.00 7.43 -41.24
C ILE A 19 -6.07 6.00 -40.71
N PHE A 20 -7.18 5.67 -40.05
CA PHE A 20 -7.77 4.34 -39.82
C PHE A 20 -6.88 3.09 -39.86
N THR A 21 -6.91 2.35 -38.76
CA THR A 21 -7.33 0.93 -38.80
C THR A 21 -8.23 0.61 -37.61
N LEU A 22 -9.54 0.45 -37.87
CA LEU A 22 -10.48 -0.18 -36.94
C LEU A 22 -10.93 -1.49 -37.58
N THR A 23 -10.51 -2.63 -37.04
CA THR A 23 -10.88 -3.97 -37.57
C THR A 23 -11.66 -4.77 -36.55
N PHE A 24 -12.96 -4.92 -36.83
CA PHE A 24 -13.80 -5.98 -36.27
C PHE A 24 -13.17 -7.35 -36.46
N PHE A 25 -13.30 -8.23 -35.48
CA PHE A 25 -13.51 -9.65 -35.73
C PHE A 25 -14.55 -10.21 -34.74
N SER A 26 -15.43 -11.06 -35.26
CA SER A 26 -16.53 -11.70 -34.51
C SER A 26 -16.27 -13.20 -34.32
N GLN A 27 -16.93 -13.78 -33.32
CA GLN A 27 -16.90 -15.20 -32.94
C GLN A 27 -17.16 -16.17 -34.11
N VAL A 28 -16.49 -17.34 -34.08
CA VAL A 28 -16.99 -18.64 -34.60
C VAL A 28 -16.43 -19.79 -33.74
N ASN A 29 -17.27 -20.76 -33.37
CA ASN A 29 -16.90 -21.97 -32.61
C ASN A 29 -16.56 -23.18 -33.51
N SER A 30 -15.50 -23.93 -33.15
CA SER A 30 -15.30 -25.41 -33.13
C SER A 30 -15.65 -26.31 -34.36
N PRO A 31 -15.27 -27.62 -34.45
CA PRO A 31 -14.47 -28.46 -33.54
C PRO A 31 -13.36 -29.39 -34.18
N ASP A 32 -12.59 -30.02 -33.28
CA ASP A 32 -12.10 -31.43 -33.27
C ASP A 32 -10.81 -31.97 -33.98
N SER A 33 -10.00 -32.68 -33.17
CA SER A 33 -9.35 -34.00 -33.42
C SER A 33 -7.83 -34.25 -33.67
N THR A 34 -7.02 -34.19 -32.59
CA THR A 34 -6.03 -35.25 -32.17
C THR A 34 -4.67 -35.45 -32.95
N PRO A 35 -3.69 -36.30 -32.53
CA PRO A 35 -2.46 -35.79 -31.87
C PRO A 35 -1.11 -36.40 -32.33
N VAL A 36 0.03 -35.80 -31.95
CA VAL A 36 1.39 -36.40 -32.03
C VAL A 36 2.24 -36.00 -30.80
N LEU A 37 3.19 -36.87 -30.40
CA LEU A 37 3.85 -36.96 -29.07
C LEU A 37 5.21 -36.25 -28.88
N ALA A 38 5.56 -36.12 -27.58
CA ALA A 38 6.91 -36.04 -26.96
C ALA A 38 7.66 -34.69 -26.97
N ASP A 39 8.33 -34.24 -25.89
CA ASP A 39 8.44 -34.74 -24.50
C ASP A 39 8.95 -33.63 -23.54
N GLN A 40 8.87 -33.86 -22.21
CA GLN A 40 9.33 -33.05 -21.04
C GLN A 40 8.43 -31.84 -20.67
N GLU A 41 7.49 -31.96 -19.72
CA GLU A 41 7.61 -32.15 -18.24
C GLU A 41 8.06 -30.91 -17.43
N SER A 42 7.07 -30.09 -17.10
CA SER A 42 6.84 -29.57 -15.74
C SER A 42 5.35 -29.80 -15.43
N GLN A 43 5.01 -30.38 -14.28
CA GLN A 43 3.60 -30.62 -13.93
C GLN A 43 2.95 -29.33 -13.41
N GLU A 44 2.08 -28.72 -14.23
CA GLU A 44 1.00 -27.87 -13.71
C GLU A 44 0.05 -28.76 -12.88
N ASN A 45 -0.39 -28.30 -11.71
CA ASN A 45 -1.14 -29.13 -10.77
C ASN A 45 -2.41 -28.42 -10.27
N ASP A 46 -3.56 -28.93 -10.71
CA ASP A 46 -4.91 -28.86 -10.16
C ASP A 46 -5.37 -27.60 -9.38
N SER A 47 -6.06 -26.70 -10.10
CA SER A 47 -7.06 -25.80 -9.49
C SER A 47 -8.37 -26.57 -9.26
N ASN A 48 -8.85 -26.59 -8.01
CA ASN A 48 -10.10 -27.23 -7.63
C ASN A 48 -11.18 -26.17 -7.36
N ASN A 49 -12.06 -25.94 -8.34
CA ASN A 49 -13.22 -25.06 -8.22
C ASN A 49 -14.48 -25.86 -7.98
N ASN A 50 -15.32 -25.41 -7.04
CA ASN A 50 -16.61 -26.05 -6.75
C ASN A 50 -17.73 -25.01 -6.69
N GLU A 51 -18.61 -25.02 -7.70
CA GLU A 51 -19.72 -24.08 -7.85
C GLU A 51 -21.05 -24.76 -7.49
N ALA A 52 -21.81 -24.17 -6.56
CA ALA A 52 -23.12 -24.67 -6.17
C ALA A 52 -24.22 -23.62 -6.39
N HIS A 53 -25.26 -24.02 -7.13
CA HIS A 53 -26.39 -23.16 -7.49
C HIS A 53 -27.72 -23.84 -7.19
N THR A 54 -28.49 -23.29 -6.26
CA THR A 54 -29.83 -23.77 -5.90
C THR A 54 -30.86 -22.65 -5.97
N ALA A 55 -31.81 -22.80 -6.91
CA ALA A 55 -32.96 -21.92 -7.07
C ALA A 55 -34.24 -22.73 -6.84
N SER A 56 -34.80 -22.64 -5.62
CA SER A 56 -35.93 -23.45 -5.17
C SER A 56 -36.81 -22.66 -4.21
N ASN A 57 -38.14 -22.77 -4.35
CA ASN A 57 -39.09 -22.23 -3.36
C ASN A 57 -39.24 -23.22 -2.18
N GLY A 58 -38.14 -23.40 -1.45
CA GLY A 58 -38.03 -24.28 -0.28
C GLY A 58 -36.57 -24.43 0.14
N ASP A 59 -36.38 -25.02 1.32
CA ASP A 59 -35.11 -25.12 2.03
C ASP A 59 -33.97 -25.64 1.12
N SER A 60 -32.82 -24.96 1.12
CA SER A 60 -31.66 -25.30 0.30
C SER A 60 -30.45 -25.61 1.18
N LEU A 61 -30.01 -26.87 1.14
CA LEU A 61 -28.75 -27.32 1.75
C LEU A 61 -27.67 -27.39 0.67
N VAL A 62 -26.57 -26.69 0.88
CA VAL A 62 -25.36 -26.74 0.06
C VAL A 62 -24.19 -27.20 0.92
N ASN A 63 -23.45 -28.20 0.46
CA ASN A 63 -22.27 -28.69 1.15
C ASN A 63 -21.14 -28.87 0.12
N ASN A 64 -20.08 -28.11 0.27
CA ASN A 64 -18.89 -28.19 -0.57
C ASN A 64 -17.74 -28.69 0.29
N GLN A 65 -17.08 -29.75 -0.15
CA GLN A 65 -15.84 -30.22 0.47
C GLN A 65 -14.74 -30.27 -0.59
N ILE A 66 -13.67 -29.52 -0.35
CA ILE A 66 -12.43 -29.59 -1.12
C ILE A 66 -11.31 -30.10 -0.21
N THR A 67 -10.45 -30.97 -0.73
CA THR A 67 -9.31 -31.50 0.02
C THR A 67 -8.12 -31.69 -0.91
N ASN A 68 -7.01 -31.03 -0.60
CA ASN A 68 -5.78 -31.02 -1.40
C ASN A 68 -4.61 -31.51 -0.56
N GLU A 69 -3.79 -32.42 -1.09
CA GLU A 69 -2.55 -32.85 -0.43
C GLU A 69 -1.37 -32.76 -1.41
N ILE A 70 -0.44 -31.84 -1.16
CA ILE A 70 0.81 -31.69 -1.93
C ILE A 70 1.99 -32.24 -1.12
N SER A 71 2.83 -33.03 -1.80
CA SER A 71 4.05 -33.63 -1.23
C SER A 71 5.28 -33.31 -2.11
N ALA A 72 5.35 -32.08 -2.59
CA ALA A 72 6.39 -31.56 -3.48
C ALA A 72 6.69 -30.09 -3.14
N SER A 73 7.95 -29.67 -3.30
CA SER A 73 8.43 -28.31 -3.03
C SER A 73 7.92 -27.31 -4.07
N GLY A 74 7.56 -26.10 -3.63
CA GLY A 74 6.91 -25.13 -4.49
C GLY A 74 5.45 -25.49 -4.76
N GLY A 75 4.74 -26.00 -3.74
CA GLY A 75 3.36 -26.43 -3.87
C GLY A 75 2.39 -25.25 -3.84
N GLU A 76 1.68 -25.02 -4.94
CA GLU A 76 0.58 -24.05 -4.99
C GLU A 76 -0.77 -24.77 -4.90
N ILE A 77 -1.69 -24.24 -4.12
CA ILE A 77 -3.07 -24.71 -4.00
C ILE A 77 -3.99 -23.50 -4.13
N HIS A 78 -4.89 -23.53 -5.11
CA HIS A 78 -5.85 -22.46 -5.38
C HIS A 78 -7.27 -23.01 -5.34
N ASN A 79 -7.99 -22.69 -4.27
CA ASN A 79 -9.37 -23.12 -4.07
C ASN A 79 -10.33 -21.95 -4.24
N ASN A 80 -11.39 -22.16 -5.01
CA ASN A 80 -12.51 -21.23 -5.10
C ASN A 80 -13.85 -21.96 -4.95
N ILE A 81 -14.69 -21.46 -4.03
CA ILE A 81 -16.05 -21.94 -3.81
C ILE A 81 -17.01 -20.76 -3.94
N ASP A 82 -17.86 -20.80 -4.95
CA ASP A 82 -18.91 -19.80 -5.16
C ASP A 82 -20.30 -20.42 -4.95
N ASN A 83 -20.96 -20.01 -3.87
CA ASN A 83 -22.33 -20.39 -3.57
C ASN A 83 -23.29 -19.26 -3.92
N SER A 84 -24.26 -19.54 -4.80
CA SER A 84 -25.36 -18.62 -5.11
C SER A 84 -26.69 -19.32 -4.84
N ILE A 85 -27.40 -18.86 -3.80
CA ILE A 85 -28.58 -19.54 -3.25
C ILE A 85 -29.75 -18.56 -3.18
N LYS A 86 -30.90 -19.00 -3.70
CA LYS A 86 -32.18 -18.31 -3.51
C LYS A 86 -33.23 -19.30 -3.01
N ALA A 87 -33.62 -19.17 -1.74
CA ALA A 87 -34.42 -20.16 -1.02
C ALA A 87 -35.33 -19.52 0.04
N ASP A 88 -36.15 -20.32 0.74
CA ASP A 88 -36.89 -19.84 1.92
C ASP A 88 -36.02 -19.95 3.19
N GLU A 89 -35.38 -21.10 3.40
CA GLU A 89 -34.29 -21.32 4.36
C GLU A 89 -33.03 -21.81 3.63
N ALA A 90 -31.83 -21.49 4.13
CA ALA A 90 -30.57 -21.99 3.58
C ALA A 90 -29.60 -22.48 4.68
N GLU A 91 -28.93 -23.60 4.41
CA GLU A 91 -27.82 -24.12 5.20
C GLU A 91 -26.64 -24.35 4.25
N VAL A 92 -25.48 -23.77 4.55
CA VAL A 92 -24.29 -23.83 3.68
C VAL A 92 -23.07 -24.24 4.48
N ASP A 93 -22.52 -25.41 4.17
CA ASP A 93 -21.29 -25.90 4.79
C ASP A 93 -20.17 -25.97 3.73
N ASN A 94 -19.18 -25.10 3.84
CA ASN A 94 -17.99 -25.13 3.00
C ASN A 94 -16.81 -25.62 3.84
N THR A 95 -16.25 -26.78 3.49
CA THR A 95 -15.05 -27.34 4.12
C THR A 95 -13.90 -27.37 3.12
N ILE A 96 -12.78 -26.77 3.46
CA ILE A 96 -11.54 -26.86 2.69
C ILE A 96 -10.43 -27.38 3.61
N ASP A 97 -9.74 -28.44 3.19
CA ASP A 97 -8.64 -29.05 3.92
C ASP A 97 -7.41 -29.16 3.00
N ASN A 98 -6.46 -28.26 3.18
CA ASN A 98 -5.22 -28.21 2.39
C ASN A 98 -4.06 -28.67 3.24
N LYS A 99 -3.27 -29.59 2.69
CA LYS A 99 -2.13 -30.15 3.40
C LYS A 99 -0.90 -30.15 2.50
N ILE A 100 0.19 -29.56 2.98
CA ILE A 100 1.46 -29.53 2.27
C ILE A 100 2.54 -30.17 3.14
N VAL A 101 3.00 -31.34 2.72
CA VAL A 101 3.78 -32.28 3.55
C VAL A 101 5.30 -32.08 3.38
N SER A 102 5.73 -31.37 2.34
CA SER A 102 7.15 -31.08 2.11
C SER A 102 7.34 -29.97 1.08
N GLY A 103 8.04 -28.91 1.44
CA GLY A 103 8.43 -27.85 0.51
C GLY A 103 8.94 -26.59 1.19
N GLU A 104 9.66 -25.77 0.44
CA GLU A 104 9.85 -24.34 0.67
C GLU A 104 9.02 -23.61 -0.40
N ASN A 105 8.60 -22.36 -0.13
CA ASN A 105 7.84 -21.50 -1.04
C ASN A 105 6.49 -22.11 -1.51
N ASN A 106 5.61 -22.48 -0.58
CA ASN A 106 4.29 -23.02 -0.91
C ASN A 106 3.22 -21.94 -0.76
N ILE A 107 2.23 -21.90 -1.65
CA ILE A 107 1.13 -20.91 -1.69
C ILE A 107 -0.20 -21.65 -1.51
N VAL A 108 -1.12 -21.13 -0.70
CA VAL A 108 -2.43 -21.79 -0.44
C VAL A 108 -3.55 -20.75 -0.35
N ASP A 109 -4.16 -20.45 -1.48
CA ASP A 109 -5.23 -19.47 -1.60
C ASP A 109 -6.61 -20.14 -1.46
N ASN A 110 -7.50 -19.53 -0.67
CA ASN A 110 -8.82 -20.08 -0.35
C ASN A 110 -9.92 -19.03 -0.42
N ASN A 111 -10.60 -18.93 -1.56
CA ASN A 111 -11.72 -18.03 -1.77
C ASN A 111 -13.06 -18.76 -1.56
N VAL A 112 -13.95 -18.18 -0.75
CA VAL A 112 -15.29 -18.74 -0.47
C VAL A 112 -16.36 -17.64 -0.47
N THR A 113 -17.02 -17.46 -1.60
CA THR A 113 -18.12 -16.50 -1.76
C THR A 113 -19.46 -17.15 -1.41
N ASN A 114 -20.27 -16.48 -0.58
CA ASN A 114 -21.62 -16.95 -0.21
C ASN A 114 -22.67 -15.87 -0.51
N GLN A 115 -23.23 -15.89 -1.72
CA GLN A 115 -24.32 -15.00 -2.14
C GLN A 115 -25.68 -15.66 -1.84
N ILE A 116 -26.27 -15.34 -0.69
CA ILE A 116 -27.49 -16.00 -0.19
C ILE A 116 -28.64 -15.00 -0.07
N ASP A 117 -29.77 -15.31 -0.71
CA ASP A 117 -31.02 -14.54 -0.71
C ASP A 117 -32.16 -15.42 -0.15
N VAL A 118 -32.52 -15.22 1.12
CA VAL A 118 -33.51 -16.05 1.83
C VAL A 118 -34.61 -15.27 2.55
N ASN A 119 -35.77 -15.90 2.69
CA ASN A 119 -36.97 -15.29 3.29
C ASN A 119 -37.15 -15.56 4.79
N ILE A 120 -36.57 -16.63 5.35
CA ILE A 120 -36.88 -17.11 6.71
C ILE A 120 -35.61 -17.23 7.58
N GLY A 121 -34.58 -17.93 7.12
CA GLY A 121 -33.39 -18.19 7.93
C GLY A 121 -32.19 -18.69 7.12
N VAL A 122 -30.99 -18.36 7.60
CA VAL A 122 -29.72 -18.79 7.00
C VAL A 122 -28.77 -19.28 8.08
N ASN A 123 -28.05 -20.36 7.81
CA ASN A 123 -26.88 -20.82 8.56
C ASN A 123 -25.72 -21.05 7.58
N VAL A 124 -24.52 -20.54 7.89
CA VAL A 124 -23.32 -20.70 7.06
C VAL A 124 -22.15 -21.12 7.93
N THR A 125 -21.54 -22.24 7.58
CA THR A 125 -20.31 -22.76 8.19
C THR A 125 -19.21 -22.77 7.13
N ASN A 126 -18.21 -21.91 7.28
CA ASN A 126 -16.97 -22.00 6.48
C ASN A 126 -15.88 -22.56 7.39
N SER A 127 -15.33 -23.73 7.05
CA SER A 127 -14.29 -24.43 7.80
C SER A 127 -13.08 -24.68 6.90
N ILE A 128 -12.06 -23.84 7.03
CA ILE A 128 -10.83 -23.91 6.23
C ILE A 128 -9.70 -24.37 7.14
N THR A 129 -8.93 -25.37 6.71
CA THR A 129 -7.77 -25.91 7.41
C THR A 129 -6.58 -25.94 6.46
N ASN A 130 -5.45 -25.39 6.88
CA ASN A 130 -4.19 -25.39 6.12
C ASN A 130 -3.09 -26.02 7.00
N ASP A 131 -2.73 -27.28 6.74
CA ASP A 131 -1.66 -28.03 7.44
C ASP A 131 -0.38 -28.04 6.59
N ILE A 132 0.45 -27.00 6.76
CA ILE A 132 1.68 -26.81 5.99
C ILE A 132 2.89 -27.16 6.88
N THR A 133 3.61 -28.23 6.54
CA THR A 133 4.82 -28.68 7.23
C THR A 133 6.06 -28.42 6.38
N ALA A 134 6.85 -27.41 6.74
CA ALA A 134 8.18 -27.20 6.16
C ALA A 134 9.20 -28.22 6.71
N HIS A 135 10.16 -28.62 5.86
CA HIS A 135 11.32 -29.42 6.26
C HIS A 135 12.60 -28.76 5.75
N LYS A 136 13.20 -27.90 6.59
CA LYS A 136 14.55 -27.39 6.33
C LYS A 136 15.53 -28.55 6.25
N THR A 137 16.31 -28.60 5.17
CA THR A 137 17.39 -29.57 5.03
C THR A 137 18.69 -28.91 5.45
N ASP A 138 18.96 -28.87 6.76
CA ASP A 138 20.15 -28.20 7.30
C ASP A 138 21.44 -28.73 6.66
N LYS A 139 22.17 -27.83 6.01
CA LYS A 139 23.57 -28.02 5.61
C LYS A 139 24.42 -26.95 6.26
N GLU A 140 24.81 -27.24 7.49
CA GLU A 140 25.89 -26.51 8.16
C GLU A 140 27.16 -26.53 7.28
N SER A 141 27.75 -25.35 7.09
CA SER A 141 29.07 -25.18 6.49
C SER A 141 29.96 -24.49 7.53
N GLU A 142 30.52 -25.27 8.45
CA GLU A 142 31.55 -24.80 9.38
C GLU A 142 32.70 -24.15 8.61
N THR A 143 33.22 -23.02 9.08
CA THR A 143 34.61 -22.63 8.83
C THR A 143 35.18 -21.87 10.02
N GLU A 144 35.93 -22.60 10.84
CA GLU A 144 36.65 -22.05 12.00
C GLU A 144 37.98 -21.36 11.60
N ASN A 145 38.33 -20.34 12.39
CA ASN A 145 39.68 -19.97 12.85
C ASN A 145 40.78 -19.62 11.83
N ASP A 146 41.36 -18.42 11.98
CA ASP A 146 42.70 -18.34 12.59
C ASP A 146 42.93 -17.00 13.32
N GLU A 147 43.61 -17.05 14.47
CA GLU A 147 43.92 -15.89 15.33
C GLU A 147 45.19 -15.15 14.84
N ASN A 148 45.42 -13.89 15.28
CA ASN A 148 46.71 -13.50 15.89
C ASN A 148 46.71 -12.10 16.54
N ASN A 149 47.43 -12.01 17.66
CA ASN A 149 47.63 -10.83 18.52
C ASN A 149 48.42 -9.68 17.86
N ASP A 150 48.26 -8.44 18.34
CA ASP A 150 49.24 -7.86 19.31
C ASP A 150 48.69 -6.64 20.10
N GLU A 151 49.14 -6.48 21.34
CA GLU A 151 48.75 -5.39 22.26
C GLU A 151 49.70 -4.17 22.19
N SER A 152 49.18 -2.94 22.35
CA SER A 152 49.90 -1.92 23.13
C SER A 152 49.06 -0.69 23.50
N GLU A 153 49.14 -0.31 24.78
CA GLU A 153 48.41 0.80 25.39
C GLU A 153 49.11 2.17 25.21
N ASN A 154 48.30 3.24 25.13
CA ASN A 154 48.41 4.56 25.81
C ASN A 154 47.47 5.54 25.06
N GLY A 155 46.57 6.32 25.69
CA GLY A 155 46.37 6.60 27.10
C GLY A 155 46.60 8.09 27.42
N GLU A 156 45.55 8.93 27.33
CA GLU A 156 45.15 9.93 28.36
C GLU A 156 44.07 10.94 27.88
N ASN A 157 42.89 10.83 28.50
CA ASN A 157 42.06 11.90 29.10
C ASN A 157 41.68 13.20 28.34
N GLY A 158 40.37 13.33 28.08
CA GLY A 158 39.61 14.59 28.06
C GLY A 158 38.19 14.33 28.61
N ASN A 159 37.72 15.11 29.60
CA ASN A 159 36.63 14.71 30.52
C ASN A 159 35.38 15.61 30.47
N GLY A 160 34.19 14.98 30.51
CA GLY A 160 32.85 15.54 30.77
C GLY A 160 31.80 14.54 30.24
N SER A 161 30.99 13.86 31.04
CA SER A 161 29.89 14.38 31.91
C SER A 161 28.83 15.11 31.06
N ASP A 162 27.56 14.72 31.04
CA ASP A 162 26.75 14.15 32.13
C ASP A 162 25.66 13.16 31.64
N ASP A 163 24.96 12.50 32.58
CA ASP A 163 23.90 11.50 32.31
C ASP A 163 22.70 12.06 31.51
N GLY A 164 22.16 11.25 30.59
CA GLY A 164 20.92 11.52 29.86
C GLY A 164 20.32 10.25 29.25
N ASN A 165 19.57 9.48 30.04
CA ASN A 165 18.85 8.29 29.54
C ASN A 165 17.52 8.71 28.88
N GLY A 166 17.60 9.17 27.63
CA GLY A 166 16.49 9.18 26.68
C GLY A 166 16.86 8.28 25.50
N GLU A 167 15.86 7.71 24.84
CA GLU A 167 16.07 7.20 23.48
C GLU A 167 16.26 8.44 22.59
N ASP A 168 17.42 8.58 21.95
CA ASP A 168 17.69 9.68 21.04
C ASP A 168 16.85 9.47 19.78
N THR A 169 15.71 10.16 19.67
CA THR A 169 14.90 10.20 18.45
C THR A 169 15.80 10.64 17.28
N PRO A 170 15.88 9.87 16.18
CA PRO A 170 16.73 10.22 15.04
C PRO A 170 16.26 11.53 14.41
N ASP A 171 17.17 12.38 13.91
CA ASP A 171 16.78 13.65 13.26
C ASP A 171 15.83 13.39 12.06
N THR A 172 16.11 12.35 11.28
CA THR A 172 15.29 11.89 10.15
C THR A 172 15.43 10.38 9.95
N VAL A 173 14.43 9.72 9.36
CA VAL A 173 14.51 8.31 8.91
C VAL A 173 14.11 8.15 7.44
N TRP A 174 14.67 7.13 6.77
CA TRP A 174 14.26 6.76 5.42
C TRP A 174 13.05 5.82 5.46
N GLY A 175 12.19 5.95 4.44
CA GLY A 175 11.02 5.11 4.30
C GLY A 175 10.47 5.12 2.87
N VAL A 176 9.37 4.43 2.68
CA VAL A 176 8.73 4.25 1.38
C VAL A 176 7.21 4.41 1.51
N ASP A 177 6.50 4.51 0.40
CA ASP A 177 5.05 4.32 0.40
C ASP A 177 4.62 3.54 -0.86
N SER A 178 3.42 2.96 -0.83
CA SER A 178 2.92 2.16 -1.95
C SER A 178 1.40 2.13 -2.08
N ALA A 179 0.92 2.20 -3.32
CA ALA A 179 -0.48 1.92 -3.68
C ALA A 179 -0.80 0.41 -3.67
N SER A 180 0.20 -0.45 -3.88
CA SER A 180 0.10 -1.91 -3.79
C SER A 180 0.21 -2.41 -2.34
N LEU A 181 -0.35 -3.60 -2.08
CA LEU A 181 -0.18 -4.35 -0.83
C LEU A 181 1.29 -4.69 -0.61
N THR A 182 1.77 -4.44 0.60
CA THR A 182 3.10 -4.83 1.08
C THR A 182 3.07 -6.30 1.47
N THR A 183 3.59 -7.15 0.60
CA THR A 183 3.82 -8.57 0.88
C THR A 183 5.26 -8.78 1.38
N GLU A 184 5.56 -9.98 1.90
CA GLU A 184 6.95 -10.37 2.21
C GLU A 184 7.87 -10.23 0.99
N GLU A 185 7.37 -10.50 -0.22
CA GLU A 185 8.11 -10.32 -1.47
C GLU A 185 8.36 -8.84 -1.78
N MET A 186 7.38 -7.96 -1.56
CA MET A 186 7.55 -6.52 -1.76
C MET A 186 8.53 -5.92 -0.76
N LEU A 187 8.43 -6.29 0.53
CA LEU A 187 9.38 -5.88 1.57
C LEU A 187 10.80 -6.39 1.28
N ALA A 188 10.95 -7.65 0.84
CA ALA A 188 12.23 -8.20 0.41
C ALA A 188 12.79 -7.47 -0.83
N CYS A 189 11.94 -7.15 -1.81
CA CYS A 189 12.32 -6.37 -2.99
C CYS A 189 12.90 -5.01 -2.59
N VAL A 190 12.23 -4.29 -1.67
CA VAL A 190 12.70 -2.99 -1.18
C VAL A 190 14.04 -3.13 -0.46
N ARG A 191 14.20 -4.13 0.42
CA ARG A 191 15.46 -4.40 1.13
C ARG A 191 16.62 -4.78 0.22
N ASP A 192 16.38 -5.58 -0.82
CA ASP A 192 17.41 -6.02 -1.75
C ASP A 192 17.85 -4.94 -2.77
N ASN A 193 16.98 -3.95 -3.06
CA ASN A 193 17.20 -2.99 -4.14
C ASN A 193 17.31 -1.52 -3.70
N PHE A 194 16.77 -1.14 -2.53
CA PHE A 194 16.64 0.25 -2.10
C PHE A 194 17.20 0.52 -0.69
N GLY A 195 16.81 -0.23 0.34
CA GLY A 195 17.17 0.06 1.73
C GLY A 195 16.24 -0.60 2.74
N ASP A 196 16.43 -0.34 4.03
CA ASP A 196 15.62 -0.93 5.11
C ASP A 196 14.63 0.12 5.68
N PRO A 197 13.40 0.19 5.15
CA PRO A 197 12.49 1.30 5.46
C PRO A 197 12.05 1.27 6.92
N GLN A 198 12.19 2.39 7.62
CA GLN A 198 11.69 2.56 8.99
C GLN A 198 10.20 2.95 9.02
N VAL A 199 9.70 3.48 7.90
CA VAL A 199 8.31 3.93 7.71
C VAL A 199 7.79 3.41 6.38
N TRP A 200 6.54 2.94 6.36
CA TRP A 200 5.81 2.59 5.15
C TRP A 200 4.46 3.33 5.08
N GLY A 201 4.29 4.20 4.09
CA GLY A 201 3.03 4.88 3.80
C GLY A 201 2.02 3.95 3.12
N ARG A 202 0.84 3.78 3.73
CA ARG A 202 -0.19 2.84 3.28
C ARG A 202 -1.60 3.42 3.40
N TYR A 203 -2.45 3.02 2.46
CA TYR A 203 -3.81 3.54 2.35
C TYR A 203 -4.73 2.90 3.38
N LEU A 204 -5.56 3.70 4.03
CA LEU A 204 -6.49 3.27 5.07
C LEU A 204 -7.62 2.38 4.55
N GLY A 205 -8.02 2.56 3.29
CA GLY A 205 -9.06 1.77 2.64
C GLY A 205 -8.86 1.69 1.13
N THR A 206 -9.33 0.61 0.51
CA THR A 206 -9.17 0.34 -0.93
C THR A 206 -9.96 1.32 -1.79
N ASN A 207 -9.27 2.04 -2.68
CA ASN A 207 -9.87 2.85 -3.73
C ASN A 207 -9.75 2.11 -5.08
N GLU A 208 -10.88 1.70 -5.66
CA GLU A 208 -10.93 0.74 -6.78
C GLU A 208 -10.09 1.19 -8.00
N GLY A 209 -9.02 0.45 -8.28
CA GLY A 209 -8.12 0.72 -9.40
C GLY A 209 -7.12 1.86 -9.17
N VAL A 210 -7.05 2.38 -7.94
CA VAL A 210 -6.09 3.42 -7.50
C VAL A 210 -5.15 2.84 -6.44
N SER A 211 -5.68 2.33 -5.32
CA SER A 211 -4.88 1.83 -4.20
C SER A 211 -5.56 0.69 -3.44
N TYR A 212 -4.76 -0.19 -2.83
CA TYR A 212 -5.21 -1.21 -1.90
C TYR A 212 -5.11 -0.69 -0.47
N GLY A 213 -6.19 -0.87 0.30
CA GLY A 213 -6.22 -0.57 1.72
C GLY A 213 -5.37 -1.54 2.55
N LEU A 214 -4.99 -1.12 3.75
CA LEU A 214 -4.33 -1.94 4.77
C LEU A 214 -5.13 -3.21 5.08
N THR A 215 -4.43 -4.33 5.28
CA THR A 215 -4.99 -5.59 5.78
C THR A 215 -4.33 -5.98 7.11
N GLU A 216 -5.00 -6.80 7.93
CA GLU A 216 -4.45 -7.31 9.20
C GLU A 216 -3.10 -8.02 8.99
N GLU A 217 -2.98 -8.79 7.90
CA GLU A 217 -1.76 -9.49 7.48
C GLU A 217 -0.61 -8.52 7.12
N GLU A 218 -0.92 -7.40 6.45
CA GLU A 218 0.05 -6.36 6.11
C GLU A 218 0.51 -5.58 7.35
N ILE A 219 -0.42 -5.28 8.27
CA ILE A 219 -0.12 -4.62 9.54
C ILE A 219 0.80 -5.50 10.39
N GLU A 220 0.47 -6.79 10.54
CA GLU A 220 1.33 -7.76 11.24
C GLU A 220 2.72 -7.88 10.59
N LEU A 221 2.80 -7.88 9.25
CA LEU A 221 4.08 -7.94 8.54
C LEU A 221 4.95 -6.71 8.84
N LEU A 222 4.42 -5.49 8.69
CA LEU A 222 5.16 -4.26 8.89
C LEU A 222 5.62 -4.13 10.35
N GLN A 223 4.71 -4.32 11.30
CA GLN A 223 5.00 -4.17 12.74
C GLN A 223 5.95 -5.26 13.26
N SER A 224 5.87 -6.51 12.77
CA SER A 224 6.83 -7.56 13.13
C SER A 224 8.22 -7.38 12.55
N ASN A 225 8.39 -6.41 11.64
CA ASN A 225 9.67 -5.99 11.07
C ASN A 225 10.15 -4.64 11.63
N ASP A 226 9.53 -4.13 12.70
CA ASP A 226 9.80 -2.83 13.33
C ASP A 226 9.60 -1.63 12.38
N ILE A 227 8.69 -1.74 11.40
CA ILE A 227 8.36 -0.70 10.42
C ILE A 227 7.07 0.01 10.85
N GLN A 228 7.12 1.33 11.00
CA GLN A 228 5.95 2.14 11.34
C GLN A 228 5.07 2.41 10.12
N ILE A 229 3.76 2.52 10.32
CA ILE A 229 2.78 2.72 9.25
C ILE A 229 2.30 4.18 9.23
N LEU A 230 2.53 4.88 8.11
CA LEU A 230 1.90 6.18 7.84
C LEU A 230 0.56 5.95 7.15
N VAL A 231 -0.52 6.51 7.71
CA VAL A 231 -1.90 6.18 7.32
C VAL A 231 -2.49 7.22 6.36
N ILE A 232 -2.85 6.79 5.15
CA ILE A 232 -3.22 7.66 4.03
C ILE A 232 -4.71 7.53 3.68
N TRP A 233 -5.43 8.65 3.55
CA TRP A 233 -6.82 8.70 3.08
C TRP A 233 -6.93 9.34 1.69
N ASN A 234 -7.39 8.58 0.69
CA ASN A 234 -7.45 9.02 -0.72
C ASN A 234 -8.81 8.78 -1.41
N HIS A 235 -9.93 8.81 -0.68
CA HIS A 235 -11.26 8.49 -1.25
C HIS A 235 -11.94 9.70 -1.93
N PHE A 236 -11.41 10.91 -1.77
CA PHE A 236 -11.87 12.09 -2.49
C PHE A 236 -11.11 12.35 -3.80
N THR A 237 -11.77 13.03 -4.73
CA THR A 237 -11.17 13.61 -5.96
C THR A 237 -11.50 15.10 -6.14
N ASP A 238 -12.16 15.68 -5.12
CA ASP A 238 -12.55 17.08 -5.01
C ASP A 238 -12.36 17.47 -3.54
N GLY A 239 -11.33 18.25 -3.26
CA GLY A 239 -10.97 18.77 -1.94
C GLY A 239 -11.53 20.17 -1.70
N THR A 240 -12.76 20.46 -2.12
CA THR A 240 -13.36 21.80 -1.91
C THR A 240 -14.54 21.78 -0.94
N GLY A 241 -14.63 22.84 -0.12
CA GLY A 241 -15.73 23.10 0.80
C GLY A 241 -15.63 22.41 2.17
N TYR A 242 -16.03 23.14 3.21
CA TYR A 242 -15.94 22.71 4.61
C TYR A 242 -16.76 21.46 4.93
N GLU A 243 -18.05 21.41 4.54
CA GLU A 243 -18.90 20.23 4.76
C GLU A 243 -18.33 18.97 4.08
N ASN A 244 -17.57 19.12 2.99
CA ASN A 244 -16.94 18.01 2.28
C ASN A 244 -15.72 17.48 3.06
N GLY A 245 -14.82 18.38 3.50
CA GLY A 245 -13.69 18.00 4.36
C GLY A 245 -14.11 17.32 5.66
N GLN A 246 -15.23 17.77 6.26
CA GLN A 246 -15.81 17.11 7.43
C GLN A 246 -16.33 15.69 7.14
N ASN A 247 -16.94 15.45 5.98
CA ASN A 247 -17.44 14.12 5.62
C ASN A 247 -16.28 13.14 5.40
N GLU A 248 -15.29 13.55 4.61
CA GLU A 248 -14.08 12.75 4.33
C GLU A 248 -13.32 12.40 5.62
N ALA A 249 -13.12 13.37 6.51
CA ALA A 249 -12.50 13.13 7.81
C ALA A 249 -13.34 12.21 8.72
N THR A 250 -14.68 12.31 8.66
CA THR A 250 -15.55 11.41 9.44
C THR A 250 -15.40 9.97 8.95
N GLU A 251 -15.41 9.75 7.63
CA GLU A 251 -15.29 8.42 7.04
C GLU A 251 -13.89 7.82 7.24
N ALA A 252 -12.84 8.63 7.17
CA ALA A 252 -11.47 8.25 7.54
C ALA A 252 -11.37 7.84 9.02
N VAL A 253 -11.88 8.66 9.94
CA VAL A 253 -11.85 8.37 11.39
C VAL A 253 -12.69 7.13 11.75
N GLU A 254 -13.85 6.92 11.12
CA GLU A 254 -14.64 5.70 11.30
C GLU A 254 -13.89 4.46 10.76
N THR A 255 -13.25 4.55 9.59
CA THR A 255 -12.44 3.46 9.02
C THR A 255 -11.22 3.13 9.89
N ALA A 256 -10.54 4.13 10.43
CA ALA A 256 -9.40 3.96 11.34
C ALA A 256 -9.80 3.23 12.64
N ARG A 257 -10.97 3.55 13.21
CA ARG A 257 -11.51 2.84 14.37
C ARG A 257 -11.86 1.38 14.06
N ASP A 258 -12.49 1.13 12.92
CA ASP A 258 -12.90 -0.22 12.51
C ASP A 258 -11.69 -1.11 12.22
N LEU A 259 -10.58 -0.54 11.71
CA LEU A 259 -9.29 -1.22 11.52
C LEU A 259 -8.47 -1.35 12.82
N GLY A 260 -8.85 -0.64 13.89
CA GLY A 260 -8.20 -0.72 15.20
C GLY A 260 -6.94 0.14 15.35
N ILE A 261 -6.80 1.21 14.56
CA ILE A 261 -5.66 2.12 14.63
C ILE A 261 -5.60 2.81 16.00
N PRO A 262 -4.45 2.83 16.71
CA PRO A 262 -4.29 3.45 18.02
C PRO A 262 -4.61 4.94 18.08
N GLU A 263 -5.08 5.39 19.24
CA GLU A 263 -5.20 6.82 19.58
C GLU A 263 -3.84 7.51 19.42
N GLY A 264 -3.83 8.72 18.85
CA GLY A 264 -2.64 9.55 18.60
C GLY A 264 -2.11 9.50 17.16
N VAL A 265 -2.34 8.40 16.43
CA VAL A 265 -1.86 8.22 15.05
C VAL A 265 -2.42 9.31 14.12
N ALA A 266 -1.60 9.79 13.19
CA ALA A 266 -1.97 10.80 12.22
C ALA A 266 -2.64 10.20 10.97
N LEU A 267 -3.75 10.81 10.53
CA LEU A 267 -4.44 10.46 9.29
C LEU A 267 -4.15 11.52 8.23
N PHE A 268 -3.50 11.13 7.12
CA PHE A 268 -3.07 12.05 6.06
C PHE A 268 -4.07 12.10 4.90
N ALA A 269 -4.71 13.25 4.67
CA ALA A 269 -5.52 13.47 3.47
C ALA A 269 -4.64 13.59 2.21
N ASN A 270 -4.86 12.73 1.22
CA ASN A 270 -4.08 12.64 -0.02
C ASN A 270 -4.59 13.61 -1.10
N VAL A 271 -3.97 14.78 -1.23
CA VAL A 271 -4.33 15.78 -2.25
C VAL A 271 -3.47 15.59 -3.50
N GLU A 272 -4.02 14.89 -4.50
CA GLU A 272 -3.36 14.72 -5.79
C GLU A 272 -3.20 16.06 -6.54
N PRO A 273 -2.13 16.25 -7.35
CA PRO A 273 -1.84 17.52 -8.05
C PRO A 273 -2.90 18.02 -9.04
N ILE A 274 -3.90 17.19 -9.37
CA ILE A 274 -5.00 17.54 -10.28
C ILE A 274 -6.34 17.73 -9.57
N TYR A 275 -6.42 17.50 -8.25
CA TYR A 275 -7.65 17.67 -7.49
C TYR A 275 -7.80 19.14 -7.08
N PRO A 276 -9.00 19.74 -7.26
CA PRO A 276 -9.24 21.08 -6.74
C PRO A 276 -9.20 21.03 -5.21
N ILE A 277 -8.58 22.04 -4.58
CA ILE A 277 -8.40 22.13 -3.13
C ILE A 277 -8.73 23.56 -2.66
N ASP A 278 -9.40 23.71 -1.51
CA ASP A 278 -9.60 25.01 -0.88
C ASP A 278 -9.38 25.00 0.65
N SER A 279 -9.22 26.19 1.22
CA SER A 279 -8.97 26.35 2.66
C SER A 279 -10.11 25.85 3.54
N SER A 280 -11.34 25.86 3.02
CA SER A 280 -12.52 25.40 3.75
C SER A 280 -12.50 23.88 3.92
N PHE A 281 -12.09 23.12 2.90
CA PHE A 281 -11.89 21.67 3.02
C PHE A 281 -10.81 21.32 4.03
N ILE A 282 -9.65 22.00 3.98
CA ILE A 282 -8.53 21.76 4.90
C ILE A 282 -8.96 22.02 6.36
N GLN A 283 -9.73 23.09 6.62
CA GLN A 283 -10.35 23.33 7.92
C GLN A 283 -11.34 22.22 8.32
N GLY A 284 -12.25 21.83 7.42
CA GLY A 284 -13.24 20.79 7.70
C GLY A 284 -12.61 19.43 8.03
N TRP A 285 -11.52 19.09 7.35
CA TRP A 285 -10.70 17.92 7.65
C TRP A 285 -9.99 18.05 9.00
N HIS A 286 -9.25 19.14 9.20
CA HIS A 286 -8.51 19.41 10.44
C HIS A 286 -9.41 19.36 11.68
N ASP A 287 -10.55 20.06 11.64
CA ASP A 287 -11.46 20.19 12.77
C ASP A 287 -12.03 18.83 13.18
N VAL A 288 -12.43 17.97 12.24
CA VAL A 288 -13.01 16.65 12.54
C VAL A 288 -11.96 15.64 13.01
N VAL A 289 -10.78 15.59 12.39
CA VAL A 289 -9.73 14.67 12.84
C VAL A 289 -9.22 15.11 14.22
N SER A 290 -8.98 16.40 14.45
CA SER A 290 -8.42 16.88 15.73
C SER A 290 -9.44 16.93 16.88
N GLU A 291 -10.74 16.89 16.61
CA GLU A 291 -11.78 16.61 17.62
C GLU A 291 -11.94 15.11 17.95
N SER A 292 -11.24 14.22 17.21
CA SER A 292 -11.22 12.77 17.44
C SER A 292 -10.05 12.32 18.34
N GLU A 293 -9.78 11.02 18.37
CA GLU A 293 -8.61 10.40 18.99
C GLU A 293 -7.34 10.41 18.12
N TYR A 294 -7.42 10.86 16.87
CA TYR A 294 -6.33 10.87 15.90
C TYR A 294 -5.73 12.26 15.67
N SER A 295 -4.51 12.32 15.14
CA SER A 295 -3.85 13.56 14.73
C SER A 295 -4.19 13.91 13.27
N SER A 296 -4.31 15.19 12.94
CA SER A 296 -4.58 15.59 11.55
C SER A 296 -3.31 15.64 10.71
N GLY A 297 -3.35 15.09 9.50
CA GLY A 297 -2.27 15.18 8.52
C GLY A 297 -2.78 15.53 7.12
N ILE A 298 -1.90 16.02 6.26
CA ILE A 298 -2.19 16.32 4.85
C ILE A 298 -0.97 16.02 3.97
N TYR A 299 -1.23 15.43 2.80
CA TYR A 299 -0.24 15.10 1.79
C TYR A 299 -0.50 15.85 0.48
N GLY A 300 0.59 16.27 -0.19
CA GLY A 300 0.57 16.74 -1.57
C GLY A 300 1.77 17.63 -1.90
N ILE A 301 1.72 18.35 -3.04
CA ILE A 301 2.82 19.24 -3.47
C ILE A 301 2.71 20.60 -2.76
N PHE A 302 3.61 20.89 -1.81
CA PHE A 302 3.69 22.17 -1.10
C PHE A 302 4.77 23.12 -1.69
N ASP A 303 4.86 23.22 -3.01
CA ASP A 303 5.57 24.32 -3.69
C ASP A 303 4.71 25.61 -3.61
N PRO A 304 5.28 26.80 -3.32
CA PRO A 304 4.53 28.06 -3.22
C PRO A 304 3.77 28.54 -4.47
N SER A 305 3.88 27.83 -5.60
CA SER A 305 3.13 28.07 -6.83
C SER A 305 1.92 27.15 -7.03
N GLU A 306 1.75 26.12 -6.18
CA GLU A 306 0.65 25.16 -6.23
C GLU A 306 -0.59 25.58 -5.44
N GLU A 307 -1.77 25.08 -5.84
CA GLU A 307 -3.04 25.46 -5.21
C GLU A 307 -3.15 24.96 -3.76
N LEU A 308 -2.56 23.82 -3.44
CA LEU A 308 -2.53 23.24 -2.08
C LEU A 308 -1.80 24.14 -1.08
N TYR A 309 -0.60 24.64 -1.44
CA TYR A 309 0.17 25.55 -0.59
C TYR A 309 -0.65 26.81 -0.25
N VAL A 310 -1.29 27.41 -1.26
CA VAL A 310 -2.12 28.62 -1.09
C VAL A 310 -3.37 28.34 -0.27
N ALA A 311 -4.03 27.19 -0.48
CA ALA A 311 -5.18 26.77 0.30
C ALA A 311 -4.83 26.54 1.78
N PHE A 312 -3.67 25.94 2.06
CA PHE A 312 -3.18 25.69 3.41
C PHE A 312 -2.81 26.98 4.14
N GLU A 313 -2.05 27.89 3.52
CA GLU A 313 -1.75 29.21 4.12
C GLU A 313 -3.02 29.99 4.45
N ALA A 314 -4.03 29.96 3.57
CA ALA A 314 -5.31 30.61 3.82
C ALA A 314 -6.11 29.93 4.94
N ALA A 315 -6.04 28.60 5.06
CA ALA A 315 -6.66 27.86 6.16
C ALA A 315 -6.00 28.23 7.50
N ALA A 316 -4.66 28.29 7.53
CA ALA A 316 -3.84 28.67 8.66
C ALA A 316 -4.00 30.14 9.11
N GLU A 317 -4.22 31.08 8.18
CA GLU A 317 -4.52 32.49 8.54
C GLU A 317 -5.87 32.60 9.27
N GLU A 318 -6.84 31.75 8.93
CA GLU A 318 -8.16 31.71 9.56
C GLU A 318 -8.21 30.88 10.85
N ASN A 319 -7.49 29.75 10.91
CA ASN A 319 -7.33 28.92 12.10
C ASN A 319 -5.85 28.52 12.31
N SER A 320 -5.20 29.11 13.31
CA SER A 320 -3.77 28.88 13.56
C SER A 320 -3.41 27.49 14.07
N SER A 321 -4.37 26.69 14.60
CA SER A 321 -4.08 25.31 15.02
C SER A 321 -3.62 24.44 13.85
N ILE A 322 -3.97 24.79 12.61
CA ILE A 322 -3.49 24.09 11.41
C ILE A 322 -1.95 24.16 11.28
N LEU A 323 -1.29 25.22 11.75
CA LEU A 323 0.19 25.26 11.78
C LEU A 323 0.77 24.46 12.96
N ASP A 324 0.09 24.52 14.11
CA ASP A 324 0.58 23.93 15.37
C ASP A 324 0.29 22.42 15.49
N GLU A 325 -0.71 21.89 14.78
CA GLU A 325 -1.32 20.56 15.02
C GLU A 325 -1.57 19.71 13.73
N MET A 326 -1.43 20.26 12.52
CA MET A 326 -1.55 19.47 11.27
C MET A 326 -0.18 19.10 10.70
N TYR A 327 0.08 17.79 10.61
CA TYR A 327 1.29 17.26 10.00
C TYR A 327 1.26 17.40 8.48
N ILE A 328 2.37 17.87 7.91
CA ILE A 328 2.56 18.04 6.47
C ILE A 328 3.47 16.93 5.95
N TRP A 329 2.99 16.18 4.95
CA TRP A 329 3.83 15.31 4.14
C TRP A 329 3.90 15.91 2.72
N THR A 330 5.06 16.41 2.32
CA THR A 330 5.21 17.13 1.05
C THR A 330 5.78 16.25 -0.04
N ALA A 331 5.31 16.41 -1.28
CA ALA A 331 5.91 15.86 -2.50
C ALA A 331 6.81 16.88 -3.24
N ALA A 332 7.23 17.95 -2.54
CA ALA A 332 8.05 19.03 -3.09
C ALA A 332 9.39 19.19 -2.31
N PRO A 333 10.54 19.35 -3.00
CA PRO A 333 10.75 19.13 -4.42
C PRO A 333 10.82 17.62 -4.75
N ASN A 334 10.62 17.23 -6.02
CA ASN A 334 10.85 15.86 -6.47
C ASN A 334 12.27 15.75 -7.06
N GLU A 335 13.18 15.11 -6.33
CA GLU A 335 14.58 14.87 -6.72
C GLU A 335 14.76 13.55 -7.49
N GLY A 336 13.76 12.66 -7.42
CA GLY A 336 13.72 11.34 -8.06
C GLY A 336 14.15 10.19 -7.15
N ILE A 337 13.76 8.99 -7.54
CA ILE A 337 13.99 7.74 -6.78
C ILE A 337 15.48 7.49 -6.55
N THR A 338 15.84 7.15 -5.32
CA THR A 338 17.18 6.65 -4.96
C THR A 338 17.09 5.50 -3.95
N THR A 339 18.21 4.80 -3.74
CA THR A 339 18.39 3.93 -2.56
C THR A 339 18.54 4.77 -1.29
N GLU A 340 18.28 4.21 -0.12
CA GLU A 340 18.53 4.82 1.20
C GLU A 340 19.95 5.43 1.29
N ASP A 341 20.98 4.64 0.97
CA ASP A 341 22.41 5.04 0.92
C ASP A 341 22.71 6.24 0.00
N ASN A 342 21.79 6.60 -0.90
CA ASN A 342 21.91 7.68 -1.87
C ASN A 342 20.71 8.66 -1.78
N ALA A 343 19.97 8.67 -0.67
CA ALA A 343 18.90 9.63 -0.41
C ALA A 343 19.43 11.08 -0.45
N PRO A 344 18.63 12.06 -0.91
CA PRO A 344 19.02 13.46 -0.88
C PRO A 344 19.18 13.99 0.55
N ASP A 345 19.96 15.06 0.73
CA ASP A 345 19.95 15.81 1.99
C ASP A 345 18.52 16.31 2.28
N TYR A 346 18.01 16.10 3.50
CA TYR A 346 16.63 16.45 3.87
C TYR A 346 16.36 17.96 3.70
N ASN A 347 15.57 18.31 2.67
CA ASN A 347 15.24 19.68 2.31
C ASN A 347 13.83 19.77 1.65
N PRO A 348 12.75 19.41 2.37
CA PRO A 348 11.37 19.60 1.89
C PRO A 348 10.99 21.06 1.69
N GLU A 349 10.06 21.31 0.76
CA GLU A 349 9.32 22.57 0.63
C GLU A 349 7.95 22.46 1.28
N TYR A 350 7.66 23.38 2.21
CA TYR A 350 6.43 23.47 2.98
C TYR A 350 6.21 24.90 3.55
N PRO A 351 5.00 25.28 3.98
CA PRO A 351 4.70 26.60 4.52
C PRO A 351 5.47 26.95 5.80
N ASP A 352 5.93 28.21 5.90
CA ASP A 352 6.68 28.74 7.05
C ASP A 352 5.93 28.50 8.38
N GLY A 353 6.51 27.69 9.25
CA GLY A 353 5.98 27.39 10.59
C GLY A 353 4.94 26.26 10.65
N GLY A 354 4.66 25.57 9.54
CA GLY A 354 3.89 24.32 9.56
C GLY A 354 4.68 23.15 10.14
N LEU A 355 3.97 22.16 10.66
CA LEU A 355 4.53 20.95 11.26
C LEU A 355 4.91 19.93 10.18
N ILE A 356 6.15 19.97 9.69
CA ILE A 356 6.64 18.99 8.73
C ILE A 356 6.75 17.59 9.36
N GLY A 357 6.14 16.60 8.71
CA GLY A 357 6.23 15.18 9.08
C GLY A 357 7.07 14.36 8.12
N GLY A 358 7.04 14.68 6.81
CA GLY A 358 7.81 13.92 5.83
C GLY A 358 7.90 14.55 4.45
N TRP A 359 8.71 13.90 3.61
CA TRP A 359 9.03 14.33 2.25
C TRP A 359 9.07 13.13 1.30
N GLN A 360 8.11 13.04 0.37
CA GLN A 360 8.21 12.16 -0.79
C GLN A 360 9.11 12.83 -1.83
N TYR A 361 10.35 12.34 -1.97
CA TYR A 361 11.34 12.94 -2.86
C TYR A 361 11.44 12.23 -4.21
N GLY A 362 10.88 11.03 -4.35
CA GLY A 362 10.89 10.25 -5.59
C GLY A 362 9.64 9.38 -5.74
N ILE A 363 9.16 9.25 -6.99
CA ILE A 363 7.87 8.63 -7.35
C ILE A 363 8.05 7.57 -8.46
N ASP A 364 7.22 6.53 -8.46
CA ASP A 364 7.09 5.46 -9.46
C ASP A 364 8.36 4.57 -9.64
N ALA A 365 8.87 3.97 -8.57
CA ALA A 365 10.02 3.06 -8.65
C ALA A 365 9.68 1.72 -9.33
N GLU A 366 9.86 1.63 -10.65
CA GLU A 366 9.54 0.47 -11.51
C GLU A 366 10.00 -0.90 -10.97
N THR A 367 11.07 -0.96 -10.15
CA THR A 367 11.65 -2.20 -9.63
C THR A 367 10.78 -2.89 -8.58
N CYS A 368 10.18 -2.13 -7.65
CA CYS A 368 9.37 -2.67 -6.55
C CYS A 368 7.99 -2.01 -6.39
N ASN A 369 7.61 -1.07 -7.27
CA ASN A 369 6.34 -0.32 -7.25
C ASN A 369 6.12 0.46 -5.94
N ILE A 370 7.14 1.25 -5.56
CA ILE A 370 7.15 2.14 -4.38
C ILE A 370 7.49 3.58 -4.76
N ASP A 371 7.16 4.49 -3.86
CA ASP A 371 7.71 5.83 -3.80
C ASP A 371 8.72 5.94 -2.65
N THR A 372 9.67 6.89 -2.71
CA THR A 372 10.79 7.00 -1.76
C THR A 372 10.72 8.27 -0.93
N ASN A 373 10.86 8.12 0.39
CA ASN A 373 10.57 9.14 1.37
C ASN A 373 11.70 9.37 2.39
N ILE A 374 11.73 10.57 2.97
CA ILE A 374 12.47 10.87 4.21
C ILE A 374 11.47 11.50 5.18
N PHE A 375 11.42 10.99 6.41
CA PHE A 375 10.53 11.44 7.47
C PHE A 375 11.29 12.22 8.55
N ASP A 376 10.68 13.27 9.09
CA ASP A 376 11.20 13.99 10.25
C ASP A 376 11.05 13.11 11.50
N GLY A 377 12.07 13.03 12.34
CA GLY A 377 12.06 12.18 13.53
C GLY A 377 10.87 12.37 14.48
N ASN A 378 10.33 13.59 14.54
CA ASN A 378 9.21 13.91 15.42
C ASN A 378 7.88 13.29 14.93
N VAL A 379 7.76 12.95 13.63
CA VAL A 379 6.54 12.30 13.11
C VAL A 379 6.36 10.88 13.65
N LEU A 380 7.44 10.23 14.08
CA LEU A 380 7.44 8.83 14.55
C LEU A 380 6.64 8.63 15.85
N GLU A 381 6.26 9.71 16.53
CA GLU A 381 5.34 9.69 17.68
C GLU A 381 3.85 9.59 17.26
N VAL A 382 3.54 9.82 15.99
CA VAL A 382 2.16 9.81 15.43
C VAL A 382 2.00 8.85 14.24
N LEU A 383 2.89 7.88 14.06
CA LEU A 383 2.69 6.75 13.14
C LEU A 383 2.24 5.50 13.93
N TRP A 384 1.74 4.47 13.25
CA TRP A 384 1.25 3.22 13.86
C TRP A 384 2.32 2.13 13.94
#